data_AF-A0A3S0IAM7-F1
#
_entry.id   AF-A0A3S0IAM7-F1
#
_cell.length_a   1.000
_cell.length_b   1.000
_cell.length_c   1.000
_cell.angle_alpha   90.00
_cell.angle_beta   90.00
_cell.angle_gamma   90.00
#
_symmetry.space_group_name_H-M   'P 1'
#
loop_
_entity.id
_entity.type
_entity.pdbx_description
1 polymer ?
#
loop_
_entity_poly.entity_id
_entity_poly.type
_entity_poly.pdbx_seq_one_letter_code
_entity_poly.pdbx_strand_id
1 'polypeptide(L)'
;MNATLGKNGLGFGVRRAQAILIWPQAVGPEVARLTRARSFQFGTLHIEARDSAAAHHLSMQRHHFLARLNELLRAQTAPGTEPELVSEIRFGTGWAAEKPSAGGGGPLAGSVLPPLTAEDRAQAARAAQVVGEDLRGPAQQAAEAVARAQRWREQQGWTPCPVCEVPSPHTPCRPCQRLLRDPLIRRATDELLRQPEALRGLEDRLGASGEQAARFLAIEALEGQLTVLALECVQSGGAEQYREFLEQQCGKLLALLGRKSVAEVVAADYAGLPGPVRQVLMAGRAADRRR
;
A
#
# COMPACT_ATOMS: atom_id res chain seq x y z
N MET A 1 16.46 18.77 10.15
CA MET A 1 15.03 18.51 9.91
C MET A 1 14.69 17.06 9.53
N ASN A 2 15.64 16.10 9.46
CA ASN A 2 15.36 14.72 9.03
C ASN A 2 15.21 13.68 10.18
N ALA A 3 15.49 14.06 11.43
CA ALA A 3 15.56 13.10 12.55
C ALA A 3 14.18 12.60 13.04
N THR A 4 13.10 13.35 12.78
CA THR A 4 11.73 13.00 13.20
C THR A 4 11.02 12.05 12.22
N LEU A 5 11.38 12.09 10.93
CA LEU A 5 10.75 11.28 9.88
C LEU A 5 11.17 9.80 9.96
N GLY A 6 12.38 9.52 10.45
CA GLY A 6 12.89 8.16 10.65
C GLY A 6 12.17 7.39 11.76
N LYS A 7 11.65 8.08 12.79
CA LYS A 7 10.96 7.43 13.94
C LYS A 7 9.56 6.90 13.61
N ASN A 8 8.97 7.32 12.49
CA ASN A 8 7.60 6.98 12.10
C ASN A 8 7.51 6.07 10.85
N GLY A 9 8.58 5.36 10.47
CA GLY A 9 8.61 4.52 9.25
C GLY A 9 8.57 5.31 7.92
N LEU A 10 8.37 6.62 7.98
CA LEU A 10 8.32 7.53 6.82
C LEU A 10 9.70 7.84 6.23
N GLY A 11 10.78 7.56 6.95
CA GLY A 11 12.15 7.85 6.50
C GLY A 11 12.50 7.20 5.16
N PHE A 12 12.00 5.99 4.89
CA PHE A 12 12.24 5.28 3.62
C PHE A 12 11.50 5.94 2.45
N GLY A 13 10.23 6.31 2.65
CA GLY A 13 9.43 7.00 1.64
C GLY A 13 9.97 8.40 1.32
N VAL A 14 10.44 9.12 2.33
CA VAL A 14 11.03 10.46 2.18
C VAL A 14 12.36 10.40 1.43
N ARG A 15 13.24 9.44 1.73
CA ARG A 15 14.50 9.24 0.99
C ARG A 15 14.25 8.91 -0.48
N ARG A 16 13.28 8.03 -0.76
CA ARG A 16 12.89 7.72 -2.15
C ARG A 16 12.28 8.90 -2.89
N ALA A 17 11.47 9.70 -2.20
CA ALA A 17 10.91 10.93 -2.76
C ALA A 17 12.00 11.97 -3.03
N GLN A 18 13.08 12.00 -2.24
CA GLN A 18 14.15 12.99 -2.38
C GLN A 18 14.88 12.88 -3.73
N ALA A 19 15.20 11.65 -4.19
CA ALA A 19 15.80 11.44 -5.51
C ALA A 19 14.89 11.91 -6.66
N ILE A 20 13.57 11.74 -6.51
CA ILE A 20 12.58 12.19 -7.49
C ILE A 20 12.48 13.73 -7.50
N LEU A 21 12.46 14.36 -6.33
CA LEU A 21 12.30 15.80 -6.17
C LEU A 21 13.52 16.61 -6.60
N ILE A 22 14.73 16.05 -6.43
CA ILE A 22 15.99 16.73 -6.78
C ILE A 22 16.28 16.64 -8.29
N TRP A 23 15.64 15.73 -9.03
CA TRP A 23 15.87 15.53 -10.46
C TRP A 23 15.93 16.84 -11.28
N PRO A 24 14.97 17.79 -11.17
CA PRO A 24 15.02 19.03 -11.93
C PRO A 24 16.24 19.91 -11.63
N GLN A 25 16.75 19.85 -10.39
CA GLN A 25 17.98 20.57 -9.99
C GLN A 25 19.23 19.89 -10.55
N ALA A 26 19.22 18.56 -10.66
CA ALA A 26 20.34 17.79 -11.20
C ALA A 26 20.51 17.99 -12.71
N VAL A 27 19.42 18.09 -13.46
CA VAL A 27 19.45 18.13 -14.94
C VAL A 27 19.28 19.53 -15.52
N GLY A 28 18.85 20.49 -14.70
CA GLY A 28 18.60 21.86 -15.14
C GLY A 28 17.26 22.04 -15.87
N PRO A 29 16.86 23.30 -16.13
CA PRO A 29 15.50 23.65 -16.56
C PRO A 29 15.15 23.13 -17.96
N GLU A 30 16.11 23.00 -18.87
CA GLU A 30 15.87 22.53 -20.24
C GLU A 30 15.52 21.04 -20.28
N VAL A 31 16.33 20.22 -19.61
CA VAL A 31 16.09 18.77 -19.53
C VAL A 31 14.89 18.47 -18.64
N ALA A 32 14.67 19.24 -17.57
CA ALA A 32 13.50 19.09 -16.71
C ALA A 32 12.17 19.35 -17.43
N ARG A 33 12.15 20.15 -18.51
CA ARG A 33 10.95 20.33 -19.36
C ARG A 33 10.63 19.11 -20.21
N LEU A 34 11.63 18.27 -20.49
CA LEU A 34 11.52 17.11 -21.38
C LEU A 34 11.44 15.79 -20.62
N THR A 35 11.58 15.82 -19.29
CA THR A 35 11.72 14.62 -18.45
C THR A 35 10.99 14.74 -17.12
N ARG A 36 10.59 13.60 -16.55
CA ARG A 36 10.12 13.51 -15.15
C ARG A 36 10.57 12.23 -14.50
N ALA A 37 11.06 12.38 -13.27
CA ALA A 37 11.31 11.27 -12.40
C ALA A 37 9.97 10.68 -11.92
N ARG A 38 9.78 9.39 -12.15
CA ARG A 38 8.54 8.66 -11.83
C ARG A 38 8.66 7.87 -10.55
N SER A 39 9.76 7.14 -10.38
CA SER A 39 9.96 6.24 -9.24
C SER A 39 11.44 6.02 -8.98
N PHE A 40 11.78 5.78 -7.72
CA PHE A 40 13.10 5.35 -7.28
C PHE A 40 12.95 4.07 -6.47
N GLN A 41 13.53 2.98 -6.98
CA GLN A 41 13.41 1.65 -6.39
C GLN A 41 14.71 0.88 -6.60
N PHE A 42 15.20 0.22 -5.55
CA PHE A 42 16.42 -0.61 -5.57
C PHE A 42 17.66 0.10 -6.16
N GLY A 43 17.82 1.39 -5.88
CA GLY A 43 18.93 2.21 -6.41
C GLY A 43 18.72 2.69 -7.86
N THR A 44 17.64 2.29 -8.53
CA THR A 44 17.34 2.70 -9.90
C THR A 44 16.28 3.81 -9.94
N LEU A 45 16.65 4.95 -10.53
CA LEU A 45 15.73 6.06 -10.81
C LEU A 45 15.13 5.89 -12.21
N HIS A 46 13.80 5.78 -12.28
CA HIS A 46 13.07 5.68 -13.55
C HIS A 46 12.60 7.07 -13.98
N ILE A 47 13.04 7.48 -15.16
CA ILE A 47 12.73 8.76 -15.78
C ILE A 47 11.89 8.52 -17.03
N GLU A 48 10.79 9.24 -17.15
CA GLU A 48 10.01 9.29 -18.38
C GLU A 48 10.42 10.52 -19.19
N ALA A 49 10.82 10.30 -20.44
CA ALA A 49 11.11 11.35 -21.40
C ALA A 49 9.92 11.56 -22.34
N ARG A 50 9.82 12.78 -22.88
CA ARG A 50 8.76 13.22 -23.80
C ARG A 50 8.56 12.30 -25.01
N ASP A 51 9.66 11.84 -25.60
CA ASP A 51 9.66 11.00 -26.79
C ASP A 51 10.90 10.09 -26.79
N SER A 52 10.93 9.16 -27.75
CA SER A 52 12.02 8.19 -27.89
C SER A 52 13.35 8.83 -28.23
N ALA A 53 13.36 9.94 -28.98
CA ALA A 53 14.58 10.65 -29.34
C ALA A 53 15.22 11.28 -28.09
N ALA A 54 14.42 11.95 -27.26
CA ALA A 54 14.86 12.49 -25.97
C ALA A 54 15.32 11.38 -25.03
N ALA A 55 14.57 10.28 -24.90
CA ALA A 55 14.96 9.14 -24.06
C ALA A 55 16.33 8.57 -24.46
N HIS A 56 16.56 8.42 -25.77
CA HIS A 56 17.81 7.89 -26.30
C HIS A 56 18.99 8.82 -26.05
N HIS A 57 18.85 10.11 -26.39
CA HIS A 57 19.90 11.11 -26.18
C HIS A 57 20.28 11.24 -24.70
N LEU A 58 19.29 11.28 -23.80
CA LEU A 58 19.52 11.35 -22.36
C LEU A 58 20.16 10.09 -21.79
N SER A 59 19.85 8.92 -22.36
CA SER A 59 20.50 7.67 -21.99
C SER A 59 22.00 7.68 -22.29
N MET A 60 22.45 8.35 -23.36
CA MET A 60 23.88 8.50 -23.64
C MET A 60 24.60 9.36 -22.59
N GLN A 61 23.91 10.39 -22.09
CA GLN A 61 24.44 11.32 -21.08
C GLN A 61 24.19 10.85 -19.64
N ARG A 62 23.66 9.64 -19.45
CA ARG A 62 23.23 9.09 -18.15
C ARG A 62 24.25 9.25 -17.04
N HIS A 63 25.52 9.01 -17.35
CA HIS A 63 26.61 9.05 -16.37
C HIS A 63 26.81 10.46 -15.77
N HIS A 64 26.65 11.51 -16.57
CA HIS A 64 26.70 12.90 -16.09
C HIS A 64 25.56 13.20 -15.11
N PHE A 65 24.33 12.80 -15.46
CA PHE A 65 23.17 12.99 -14.59
C PHE A 65 23.28 12.20 -13.29
N LEU A 66 23.79 10.97 -13.36
CA LEU A 66 24.00 10.11 -12.18
C LEU A 66 25.00 10.76 -11.21
N ALA A 67 26.14 11.24 -11.73
CA ALA A 67 27.15 11.90 -10.92
C ALA A 67 26.59 13.15 -10.23
N ARG A 68 25.93 14.03 -11.00
CA ARG A 68 25.37 15.28 -10.49
C ARG A 68 24.25 15.06 -9.48
N LEU A 69 23.38 14.08 -9.73
CA LEU A 69 22.29 13.74 -8.82
C LEU A 69 22.82 13.22 -7.47
N ASN A 70 23.82 12.34 -7.50
CA ASN A 70 24.44 11.80 -6.28
C ASN A 70 25.21 12.88 -5.50
N GLU A 71 25.84 13.84 -6.19
CA GLU A 71 26.45 15.00 -5.56
C GLU A 71 25.41 15.84 -4.79
N LEU A 72 24.28 16.15 -5.43
CA LEU A 72 23.19 16.91 -4.79
C LEU A 72 22.56 16.14 -3.62
N LEU A 73 22.37 14.83 -3.76
CA LEU A 73 21.85 13.98 -2.68
C LEU A 73 22.78 13.98 -1.46
N ARG A 74 24.10 13.91 -1.66
CA ARG A 74 25.07 14.02 -0.56
C ARG A 74 25.03 15.41 0.09
N ALA A 75 24.98 16.47 -0.72
CA ALA A 75 24.95 17.85 -0.21
C ALA A 75 23.67 18.16 0.59
N GLN A 76 22.53 17.55 0.25
CA GLN A 76 21.24 17.76 0.91
C GLN A 76 20.98 16.78 2.07
N THR A 77 21.91 15.87 2.35
CA THR A 77 21.78 14.91 3.44
C THR A 77 22.38 15.47 4.73
N ALA A 78 21.67 15.30 5.84
CA ALA A 78 22.09 15.80 7.14
C ALA A 78 23.39 15.09 7.62
N PRO A 79 24.27 15.77 8.37
CA PRO A 79 25.46 15.16 8.95
C PRO A 79 25.07 13.97 9.83
N GLY A 80 25.74 12.81 9.63
CA GLY A 80 25.51 11.59 10.39
C GLY A 80 24.48 10.60 9.80
N THR A 81 23.89 10.90 8.63
CA THR A 81 23.00 9.98 7.91
C THR A 81 23.59 9.59 6.55
N GLU A 82 23.59 8.30 6.20
CA GLU A 82 24.02 7.87 4.86
C GLU A 82 22.91 8.18 3.82
N PRO A 83 23.23 8.90 2.73
CA PRO A 83 22.30 9.14 1.63
C PRO A 83 22.04 7.85 0.85
N GLU A 84 20.77 7.60 0.50
CA GLU A 84 20.43 6.54 -0.44
C GLU A 84 20.81 7.01 -1.87
N LEU A 85 21.95 6.55 -2.35
CA LEU A 85 22.50 6.96 -3.65
C LEU A 85 21.81 6.24 -4.80
N VAL A 86 21.75 6.93 -5.93
CA VAL A 86 21.26 6.35 -7.19
C VAL A 86 22.41 5.56 -7.83
N SER A 87 22.21 4.27 -8.06
CA SER A 87 23.15 3.39 -8.76
C SER A 87 22.90 3.39 -10.27
N GLU A 88 21.65 3.58 -10.70
CA GLU A 88 21.26 3.51 -12.10
C GLU A 88 20.16 4.53 -12.44
N ILE A 89 20.18 5.09 -13.64
CA ILE A 89 19.06 5.87 -14.19
C ILE A 89 18.55 5.16 -15.44
N ARG A 90 17.24 4.94 -15.54
CA ARG A 90 16.59 4.35 -16.72
C ARG A 90 15.64 5.34 -17.34
N PHE A 91 15.89 5.66 -18.61
CA PHE A 91 15.00 6.50 -19.40
C PHE A 91 14.03 5.61 -20.17
N GLY A 92 12.73 5.87 -20.00
CA GLY A 92 11.66 5.28 -20.77
C GLY A 92 10.87 6.33 -21.52
N THR A 93 10.07 5.89 -22.49
CA THR A 93 9.03 6.71 -23.11
C THR A 93 7.70 6.45 -22.40
N GLY A 94 6.88 7.48 -22.28
CA GLY A 94 5.63 7.39 -21.50
C GLY A 94 5.05 8.72 -21.05
N TRP A 95 5.82 9.80 -21.20
CA TRP A 95 5.31 11.17 -21.10
C TRP A 95 4.43 11.46 -22.32
N ALA A 96 3.18 10.97 -22.30
CA ALA A 96 2.12 11.81 -22.81
C ALA A 96 2.04 13.00 -21.87
N ALA A 97 1.99 14.22 -22.40
CA ALA A 97 1.66 15.38 -21.59
C ALA A 97 0.39 15.02 -20.82
N GLU A 98 0.55 14.77 -19.53
CA GLU A 98 -0.56 14.59 -18.63
C GLU A 98 -1.24 15.95 -18.69
N LYS A 99 -2.28 16.08 -19.53
CA LYS A 99 -3.35 17.04 -19.26
C LYS A 99 -3.58 16.88 -17.76
N PRO A 100 -3.46 17.92 -16.92
CA PRO A 100 -3.72 17.79 -15.49
C PRO A 100 -5.01 17.02 -15.41
N SER A 101 -4.93 15.77 -14.92
CA SER A 101 -5.97 14.83 -15.27
C SER A 101 -7.26 15.41 -14.72
N ALA A 102 -8.23 15.64 -15.59
CA ALA A 102 -9.60 15.92 -15.17
C ALA A 102 -10.20 14.73 -14.37
N GLY A 103 -9.40 13.69 -14.08
CA GLY A 103 -9.69 12.57 -13.20
C GLY A 103 -8.83 12.52 -11.94
N GLY A 104 -8.14 13.61 -11.58
CA GLY A 104 -7.63 13.82 -10.24
C GLY A 104 -8.84 14.12 -9.39
N GLY A 105 -9.44 13.07 -8.84
CA GLY A 105 -10.68 13.08 -8.06
C GLY A 105 -10.61 13.82 -6.72
N GLY A 106 -9.95 14.98 -6.71
CA GLY A 106 -10.09 15.99 -5.69
C GLY A 106 -11.27 16.89 -6.01
N PRO A 107 -11.75 17.65 -5.02
CA PRO A 107 -12.73 18.69 -5.24
C PRO A 107 -12.20 19.66 -6.33
N LEU A 108 -13.01 19.95 -7.34
CA LEU A 108 -12.66 20.98 -8.34
C LEU A 108 -12.44 22.32 -7.61
N ALA A 109 -11.53 23.16 -8.10
CA ALA A 109 -11.36 24.49 -7.56
C ALA A 109 -12.72 25.23 -7.56
N GLY A 110 -13.21 25.61 -6.37
CA GLY A 110 -14.53 26.23 -6.18
C GLY A 110 -15.65 25.30 -5.67
N SER A 111 -15.39 24.00 -5.52
CA SER A 111 -16.37 23.09 -4.89
C SER A 111 -16.43 23.33 -3.37
N VAL A 112 -17.65 23.44 -2.84
CA VAL A 112 -17.89 23.58 -1.40
C VAL A 112 -17.60 22.24 -0.74
N LEU A 113 -16.50 22.17 0.00
CA LEU A 113 -16.18 21.01 0.81
C LEU A 113 -17.19 20.88 1.96
N PRO A 114 -17.70 19.68 2.24
CA PRO A 114 -18.58 19.49 3.37
C PRO A 114 -17.86 19.82 4.68
N PRO A 115 -18.57 20.38 5.68
CA PRO A 115 -18.00 20.61 6.98
C PRO A 115 -17.59 19.28 7.63
N LEU A 116 -16.46 19.30 8.34
CA LEU A 116 -16.03 18.15 9.15
C LEU A 116 -16.91 18.01 10.38
N THR A 117 -17.30 16.78 10.68
CA THR A 117 -17.95 16.43 11.94
C THR A 117 -16.96 16.56 13.10
N ALA A 118 -17.47 16.57 14.33
CA ALA A 118 -16.62 16.57 15.52
C ALA A 118 -15.75 15.30 15.60
N GLU A 119 -16.29 14.16 15.14
CA GLU A 119 -15.57 12.88 15.10
C GLU A 119 -14.41 12.92 14.10
N ASP A 120 -14.62 13.43 12.89
CA ASP A 120 -13.57 13.55 11.88
C ASP A 120 -12.43 14.46 12.35
N ARG A 121 -12.76 15.55 13.07
CA ARG A 121 -11.75 16.44 13.67
C ARG A 121 -10.96 15.75 14.76
N ALA A 122 -11.64 14.98 15.63
CA ALA A 122 -10.97 14.20 16.67
C ALA A 122 -10.05 13.14 16.06
N GLN A 123 -10.48 12.47 14.97
CA GLN A 123 -9.67 11.52 14.21
C GLN A 123 -8.42 12.18 13.63
N ALA A 124 -8.58 13.35 12.98
CA ALA A 124 -7.47 14.11 12.41
C ALA A 124 -6.47 14.57 13.48
N ALA A 125 -6.95 15.02 14.64
CA ALA A 125 -6.10 15.39 15.77
C ALA A 125 -5.32 14.18 16.31
N ARG A 126 -5.96 13.01 16.49
CA ARG A 126 -5.29 11.77 16.89
C ARG A 126 -4.20 11.36 15.90
N ALA A 127 -4.48 11.43 14.59
CA ALA A 127 -3.49 11.11 13.56
C ALA A 127 -2.26 12.04 13.61
N ALA A 128 -2.47 13.32 13.91
CA ALA A 128 -1.39 14.31 14.03
C ALA A 128 -0.54 14.14 15.30
N GLN A 129 -1.00 13.43 16.34
CA GLN A 129 -0.22 13.22 17.56
C GLN A 129 1.02 12.34 17.34
N VAL A 130 1.01 11.52 16.28
CA VAL A 130 2.13 10.62 15.94
C VAL A 130 3.35 11.38 15.41
N VAL A 131 3.18 12.63 14.94
CA VAL A 131 4.29 13.46 14.46
C VAL A 131 4.86 14.35 15.57
N GLY A 132 6.13 14.74 15.42
CA GLY A 132 6.80 15.65 16.36
C GLY A 132 6.06 16.98 16.51
N GLU A 133 6.26 17.65 17.66
CA GLU A 133 5.49 18.83 18.07
C GLU A 133 5.42 19.91 16.99
N ASP A 134 6.56 20.20 16.34
CA ASP A 134 6.70 21.21 15.28
C ASP A 134 5.82 20.94 14.05
N LEU A 135 5.43 19.68 13.82
CA LEU A 135 4.63 19.27 12.66
C LEU A 135 3.18 18.96 13.01
N ARG A 136 2.79 18.98 14.29
CA ARG A 136 1.42 18.64 14.70
C ARG A 136 0.37 19.53 14.04
N GLY A 137 0.59 20.85 14.01
CA GLY A 137 -0.32 21.80 13.38
C GLY A 137 -0.52 21.54 11.88
N PRO A 138 0.56 21.52 11.07
CA PRO A 138 0.48 21.16 9.66
C PRO A 138 -0.10 19.76 9.40
N ALA A 139 0.25 18.75 10.20
CA ALA A 139 -0.27 17.40 10.05
C ALA A 139 -1.77 17.32 10.34
N GLN A 140 -2.26 18.03 11.36
CA GLN A 140 -3.69 18.12 11.66
C GLN A 140 -4.44 18.78 10.49
N GLN A 141 -3.94 19.89 9.96
CA GLN A 141 -4.55 20.57 8.81
C GLN A 141 -4.59 19.66 7.58
N ALA A 142 -3.53 18.90 7.32
CA ALA A 142 -3.48 17.93 6.23
C ALA A 142 -4.50 16.80 6.43
N ALA A 143 -4.57 16.23 7.64
CA ALA A 143 -5.53 15.17 7.98
C ALA A 143 -6.98 15.65 7.84
N GLU A 144 -7.29 16.86 8.31
CA GLU A 144 -8.60 17.49 8.13
C GLU A 144 -8.95 17.71 6.65
N ALA A 145 -7.97 18.15 5.83
CA ALA A 145 -8.17 18.31 4.39
C ALA A 145 -8.46 16.97 3.70
N VAL A 146 -7.77 15.89 4.09
CA VAL A 146 -8.03 14.54 3.59
C VAL A 146 -9.43 14.06 3.99
N ALA A 147 -9.84 14.25 5.25
CA ALA A 147 -11.16 13.87 5.72
C ALA A 147 -12.28 14.64 4.97
N ARG A 148 -12.11 15.95 4.73
CA ARG A 148 -13.05 16.74 3.91
C ARG A 148 -13.16 16.18 2.51
N ALA A 149 -12.03 15.84 1.89
CA ALA A 149 -12.01 15.26 0.57
C ALA A 149 -12.66 13.88 0.52
N GLN A 150 -12.49 13.04 1.54
CA GLN A 150 -13.17 11.73 1.64
C GLN A 150 -14.69 11.88 1.73
N ARG A 151 -15.18 12.73 2.65
CA ARG A 151 -16.63 13.00 2.77
C ARG A 151 -17.24 13.56 1.48
N TRP A 152 -16.52 14.46 0.82
CA TRP A 152 -16.97 14.98 -0.48
C TRP A 152 -17.14 13.85 -1.49
N ARG A 153 -16.19 12.92 -1.57
CA ARG A 153 -16.26 11.74 -2.47
C ARG A 153 -17.43 10.81 -2.12
N GLU A 154 -17.67 10.56 -0.84
CA GLU A 154 -18.81 9.75 -0.38
C GLU A 154 -20.14 10.39 -0.78
N GLN A 155 -20.26 11.72 -0.67
CA GLN A 155 -21.44 12.46 -1.15
C GLN A 155 -21.61 12.38 -2.67
N GLN A 156 -20.54 12.13 -3.43
CA GLN A 156 -20.61 11.83 -4.86
C GLN A 156 -20.99 10.36 -5.15
N GLY A 157 -21.32 9.56 -4.14
CA GLY A 157 -21.68 8.15 -4.27
C GLY A 157 -20.49 7.22 -4.51
N TRP A 158 -19.26 7.65 -4.18
CA TRP A 158 -18.08 6.81 -4.33
C TRP A 158 -18.07 5.73 -3.25
N THR A 159 -17.63 4.52 -3.64
CA THR A 159 -17.56 3.39 -2.72
C THR A 159 -16.14 3.23 -2.17
N PRO A 160 -15.99 2.77 -0.92
CA PRO A 160 -14.67 2.53 -0.34
C PRO A 160 -13.96 1.40 -1.09
N CYS A 161 -12.69 1.60 -1.40
CA CYS A 161 -11.86 0.55 -2.01
C CYS A 161 -11.68 -0.62 -1.03
N PRO A 162 -11.92 -1.88 -1.41
CA PRO A 162 -11.76 -3.02 -0.49
C PRO A 162 -10.30 -3.27 -0.07
N VAL A 163 -9.34 -2.65 -0.77
CA VAL A 163 -7.91 -2.78 -0.45
C VAL A 163 -7.46 -1.68 0.51
N CYS A 164 -7.68 -0.41 0.16
CA CYS A 164 -7.14 0.74 0.91
C CYS A 164 -8.20 1.58 1.62
N GLU A 165 -9.47 1.21 1.52
CA GLU A 165 -10.64 1.86 2.14
C GLU A 165 -10.91 3.30 1.68
N VAL A 166 -10.04 3.88 0.85
CA VAL A 166 -10.26 5.22 0.30
C VAL A 166 -11.42 5.21 -0.70
N PRO A 167 -12.40 6.13 -0.57
CA PRO A 167 -13.48 6.28 -1.54
C PRO A 167 -12.95 6.54 -2.95
N SER A 168 -13.47 5.79 -3.93
CA SER A 168 -13.02 5.86 -5.32
C SER A 168 -14.18 5.63 -6.29
N PRO A 169 -14.14 6.20 -7.52
CA PRO A 169 -15.12 5.89 -8.56
C PRO A 169 -14.92 4.49 -9.20
N HIS A 170 -13.83 3.80 -8.86
CA HIS A 170 -13.52 2.46 -9.34
C HIS A 170 -13.19 1.55 -8.15
N THR A 171 -13.65 0.31 -8.22
CA THR A 171 -13.51 -0.66 -7.12
C THR A 171 -12.88 -1.95 -7.67
N PRO A 172 -11.65 -2.33 -7.25
CA PRO A 172 -10.70 -1.56 -6.44
C PRO A 172 -10.26 -0.25 -7.13
N CYS A 173 -9.72 0.71 -6.35
CA CYS A 173 -9.25 1.98 -6.91
C CYS A 173 -8.04 1.76 -7.86
N ARG A 174 -7.84 2.66 -8.83
CA ARG A 174 -6.77 2.50 -9.84
C ARG A 174 -5.36 2.29 -9.26
N PRO A 175 -4.93 3.00 -8.19
CA PRO A 175 -3.66 2.70 -7.52
C PRO A 175 -3.59 1.25 -7.01
N CYS A 176 -4.63 0.79 -6.31
CA CYS A 176 -4.70 -0.59 -5.83
C CYS A 176 -4.73 -1.59 -6.98
N GLN A 177 -5.48 -1.34 -8.06
CA GLN A 177 -5.47 -2.23 -9.24
C GLN A 177 -4.06 -2.44 -9.81
N ARG A 178 -3.20 -1.41 -9.79
CA ARG A 178 -1.81 -1.54 -10.23
C ARG A 178 -0.99 -2.38 -9.24
N LEU A 179 -1.14 -2.15 -7.94
CA LEU A 179 -0.47 -2.94 -6.90
C LEU A 179 -0.86 -4.42 -6.95
N LEU A 180 -2.14 -4.74 -7.12
CA LEU A 180 -2.63 -6.12 -7.20
C LEU A 180 -2.11 -6.89 -8.44
N ARG A 181 -1.60 -6.18 -9.45
CA ARG A 181 -0.98 -6.75 -10.65
C ARG A 181 0.55 -6.86 -10.53
N ASP A 182 1.14 -6.27 -9.50
CA ASP A 182 2.59 -6.27 -9.31
C ASP A 182 3.08 -7.69 -8.96
N PRO A 183 4.07 -8.24 -9.69
CA PRO A 183 4.64 -9.55 -9.39
C PRO A 183 5.25 -9.68 -7.99
N LEU A 184 5.80 -8.60 -7.42
CA LEU A 184 6.35 -8.62 -6.06
C LEU A 184 5.24 -8.78 -5.02
N ILE A 185 4.09 -8.16 -5.25
CA ILE A 185 2.91 -8.30 -4.39
C ILE A 185 2.38 -9.73 -4.46
N ARG A 186 2.32 -10.33 -5.67
CA ARG A 186 1.90 -11.74 -5.83
C ARG A 186 2.83 -12.71 -5.10
N ARG A 187 4.14 -12.52 -5.20
CA ARG A 187 5.12 -13.34 -4.45
C ARG A 187 4.93 -13.21 -2.94
N ALA A 188 4.68 -12.01 -2.45
CA ALA A 188 4.38 -11.79 -1.03
C ALA A 188 3.05 -12.44 -0.62
N THR A 189 2.03 -12.41 -1.48
CA THR A 189 0.79 -13.16 -1.26
C THR A 189 1.05 -14.66 -1.11
N ASP A 190 1.86 -15.26 -1.98
CA ASP A 190 2.21 -16.69 -1.90
C ASP A 190 3.03 -17.04 -0.62
N GLU A 191 3.82 -16.07 -0.12
CA GLU A 191 4.49 -16.16 1.17
C GLU A 191 3.47 -16.16 2.31
N LEU A 192 2.52 -15.21 2.32
CA LEU A 192 1.46 -15.11 3.33
C LEU A 192 0.50 -16.32 3.38
N LEU A 193 0.18 -16.91 2.22
CA LEU A 193 -0.65 -18.12 2.15
C LEU A 193 0.03 -19.33 2.83
N ARG A 194 1.36 -19.36 2.82
CA ARG A 194 2.15 -20.40 3.50
C ARG A 194 2.39 -20.06 4.97
N GLN A 195 2.78 -18.82 5.24
CA GLN A 195 3.21 -18.32 6.55
C GLN A 195 2.61 -16.92 6.82
N PRO A 196 1.44 -16.85 7.46
CA PRO A 196 0.79 -15.58 7.81
C PRO A 196 1.66 -14.65 8.66
N GLU A 197 2.59 -15.20 9.43
CA GLU A 197 3.53 -14.47 10.29
C GLU A 197 4.45 -13.55 9.49
N ALA A 198 4.72 -13.87 8.21
CA ALA A 198 5.51 -13.03 7.31
C ALA A 198 4.87 -11.67 7.03
N LEU A 199 3.61 -11.46 7.44
CA LEU A 199 2.98 -10.14 7.45
C LEU A 199 3.79 -9.16 8.31
N ARG A 200 4.35 -9.61 9.44
CA ARG A 200 5.23 -8.80 10.28
C ARG A 200 6.52 -8.49 9.52
N GLY A 201 6.76 -7.21 9.23
CA GLY A 201 7.94 -6.74 8.49
C GLY A 201 7.75 -6.67 6.96
N LEU A 202 6.56 -6.99 6.44
CA LEU A 202 6.27 -6.84 5.03
C LEU A 202 6.19 -5.35 4.61
N GLU A 203 5.68 -4.48 5.50
CA GLU A 203 5.71 -3.03 5.34
C GLU A 203 7.13 -2.49 5.08
N ASP A 204 8.16 -3.00 5.75
CA ASP A 204 9.54 -2.52 5.53
C ASP A 204 10.05 -2.83 4.11
N ARG A 205 9.58 -3.94 3.52
CA ARG A 205 9.98 -4.38 2.17
C ARG A 205 9.18 -3.70 1.06
N LEU A 206 7.86 -3.58 1.24
CA LEU A 206 6.91 -3.20 0.17
C LEU A 206 6.15 -1.89 0.45
N GLY A 207 6.33 -1.31 1.63
CA GLY A 207 5.55 -0.18 2.14
C GLY A 207 4.14 -0.58 2.58
N ALA A 208 3.48 0.31 3.32
CA ALA A 208 2.12 0.09 3.85
C ALA A 208 1.10 -0.33 2.78
N SER A 209 1.14 0.33 1.60
CA SER A 209 0.22 -0.01 0.50
C SER A 209 0.52 -1.37 -0.13
N GLY A 210 1.79 -1.78 -0.16
CA GLY A 210 2.19 -3.09 -0.67
C GLY A 210 1.80 -4.21 0.28
N GLU A 211 2.05 -4.04 1.58
CA GLU A 211 1.58 -4.98 2.61
C GLU A 211 0.06 -5.16 2.54
N GLN A 212 -0.68 -4.05 2.53
CA GLN A 212 -2.15 -4.07 2.49
C GLN A 212 -2.67 -4.79 1.24
N ALA A 213 -2.04 -4.58 0.07
CA ALA A 213 -2.43 -5.26 -1.17
C ALA A 213 -2.11 -6.76 -1.14
N ALA A 214 -0.95 -7.16 -0.62
CA ALA A 214 -0.58 -8.56 -0.47
C ALA A 214 -1.52 -9.30 0.50
N ARG A 215 -1.85 -8.66 1.62
CA ARG A 215 -2.81 -9.18 2.62
C ARG A 215 -4.20 -9.35 2.02
N PHE A 216 -4.68 -8.35 1.29
CA PHE A 216 -5.99 -8.41 0.61
C PHE A 216 -6.08 -9.63 -0.32
N LEU A 217 -5.09 -9.83 -1.20
CA LEU A 217 -5.08 -10.99 -2.10
C LEU A 217 -4.99 -12.33 -1.35
N ALA A 218 -4.23 -12.38 -0.26
CA ALA A 218 -4.10 -13.60 0.54
C ALA A 218 -5.43 -13.96 1.24
N ILE A 219 -6.15 -12.96 1.75
CA ILE A 219 -7.48 -13.13 2.33
C ILE A 219 -8.46 -13.63 1.27
N GLU A 220 -8.57 -12.97 0.11
CA GLU A 220 -9.47 -13.40 -0.98
C GLU A 220 -9.17 -14.84 -1.43
N ALA A 221 -7.89 -15.19 -1.56
CA ALA A 221 -7.48 -16.54 -1.94
C ALA A 221 -7.86 -17.59 -0.88
N LEU A 222 -7.65 -17.30 0.40
CA LEU A 222 -8.04 -18.21 1.49
C LEU A 222 -9.55 -18.36 1.61
N GLU A 223 -10.32 -17.29 1.49
CA GLU A 223 -11.80 -17.36 1.50
C GLU A 223 -12.33 -18.25 0.38
N GLY A 224 -11.76 -18.12 -0.83
CA GLY A 224 -12.05 -19.01 -1.95
C GLY A 224 -11.72 -20.47 -1.65
N GLN A 225 -10.53 -20.74 -1.12
CA GLN A 225 -10.09 -22.10 -0.76
C GLN A 225 -10.98 -22.73 0.32
N LEU A 226 -11.30 -21.98 1.38
CA LEU A 226 -12.14 -22.46 2.48
C LEU A 226 -13.54 -22.81 2.03
N THR A 227 -14.11 -22.06 1.08
CA THR A 227 -15.44 -22.35 0.53
C THR A 227 -15.46 -23.70 -0.18
N VAL A 228 -14.42 -24.00 -0.96
CA VAL A 228 -14.27 -25.30 -1.65
C VAL A 228 -14.04 -26.43 -0.64
N LEU A 229 -13.11 -26.24 0.31
CA LEU A 229 -12.81 -27.24 1.34
C LEU A 229 -14.00 -27.55 2.25
N ALA A 230 -14.83 -26.55 2.57
CA ALA A 230 -16.04 -26.75 3.35
C ALA A 230 -17.03 -27.66 2.61
N LEU A 231 -17.14 -27.53 1.28
CA LEU A 231 -17.97 -28.41 0.46
C LEU A 231 -17.40 -29.85 0.44
N GLU A 232 -16.09 -30.01 0.27
CA GLU A 232 -15.43 -31.33 0.30
C GLU A 232 -15.58 -32.03 1.67
N CYS A 233 -15.53 -31.27 2.77
CA CYS A 233 -15.81 -31.79 4.11
C CYS A 233 -17.22 -32.38 4.20
N VAL A 234 -18.23 -31.70 3.64
CA VAL A 234 -19.61 -32.20 3.65
C VAL A 234 -19.75 -33.44 2.77
N GLN A 235 -19.16 -33.43 1.57
CA GLN A 235 -19.24 -34.54 0.62
C GLN A 235 -18.55 -35.82 1.12
N SER A 236 -17.46 -35.67 1.88
CA SER A 236 -16.73 -36.78 2.50
C SER A 236 -17.38 -37.28 3.79
N GLY A 237 -18.55 -36.77 4.18
CA GLY A 237 -19.23 -37.15 5.42
C GLY A 237 -18.52 -36.65 6.68
N GLY A 238 -17.70 -35.61 6.58
CA GLY A 238 -16.95 -35.03 7.70
C GLY A 238 -15.68 -35.79 8.05
N ALA A 239 -15.00 -36.39 7.06
CA ALA A 239 -13.75 -37.09 7.29
C ALA A 239 -12.72 -36.19 7.98
N GLU A 240 -12.07 -36.74 9.01
CA GLU A 240 -11.22 -36.01 9.96
C GLU A 240 -10.11 -35.22 9.25
N GLN A 241 -9.43 -35.82 8.27
CA GLN A 241 -8.37 -35.19 7.48
C GLN A 241 -8.79 -33.88 6.79
N TYR A 242 -10.01 -33.81 6.21
CA TYR A 242 -10.48 -32.61 5.54
C TYR A 242 -10.86 -31.54 6.54
N ARG A 243 -11.42 -31.96 7.68
CA ARG A 243 -11.80 -31.08 8.77
C ARG A 243 -10.58 -30.45 9.44
N GLU A 244 -9.54 -31.23 9.73
CA GLU A 244 -8.26 -30.73 10.26
C GLU A 244 -7.62 -29.74 9.29
N PHE A 245 -7.58 -30.07 8.00
CA PHE A 245 -7.04 -29.17 6.98
C PHE A 245 -7.85 -27.88 6.87
N LEU A 246 -9.18 -27.95 6.95
CA LEU A 246 -10.07 -26.79 6.98
C LEU A 246 -9.80 -25.92 8.22
N GLU A 247 -9.64 -26.51 9.41
CA GLU A 247 -9.31 -25.80 10.64
C GLU A 247 -7.95 -25.09 10.54
N GLN A 248 -6.94 -25.73 9.94
CA GLN A 248 -5.63 -25.12 9.70
C GLN A 248 -5.72 -23.93 8.75
N GLN A 249 -6.44 -24.03 7.63
CA GLN A 249 -6.63 -22.91 6.71
C GLN A 249 -7.43 -21.77 7.36
N CYS A 250 -8.43 -22.09 8.21
CA CYS A 250 -9.16 -21.09 8.97
C CYS A 250 -8.25 -20.29 9.90
N GLY A 251 -7.31 -20.97 10.59
CA GLY A 251 -6.31 -20.32 11.44
C GLY A 251 -5.49 -19.28 10.67
N LYS A 252 -5.08 -19.59 9.43
CA LYS A 252 -4.35 -18.64 8.57
C LYS A 252 -5.19 -17.44 8.16
N LEU A 253 -6.45 -17.65 7.78
CA LEU A 253 -7.36 -16.56 7.42
C LEU A 253 -7.56 -15.61 8.61
N LEU A 254 -7.85 -16.17 9.79
CA LEU A 254 -8.07 -15.41 11.02
C LEU A 254 -6.81 -14.67 11.48
N ALA A 255 -5.64 -15.26 11.31
CA ALA A 255 -4.35 -14.61 11.54
C ALA A 255 -4.18 -13.37 10.66
N LEU A 256 -4.47 -13.46 9.35
CA LEU A 256 -4.37 -12.33 8.43
C LEU A 256 -5.44 -11.25 8.68
N LEU A 257 -6.68 -11.64 9.00
CA LEU A 257 -7.75 -10.71 9.36
C LEU A 257 -7.40 -9.93 10.64
N GLY A 258 -6.88 -10.63 11.65
CA GLY A 258 -6.48 -10.06 12.94
C GLY A 258 -5.09 -9.44 12.99
N ARG A 259 -4.32 -9.48 11.88
CA ARG A 259 -2.91 -9.07 11.80
C ARG A 259 -2.05 -9.64 12.93
N LYS A 260 -2.24 -10.93 13.21
CA LYS A 260 -1.59 -11.67 14.29
C LYS A 260 -1.03 -13.00 13.78
N SER A 261 -0.23 -13.69 14.60
CA SER A 261 0.25 -15.03 14.27
C SER A 261 -0.86 -16.06 14.40
N VAL A 262 -0.71 -17.22 13.75
CA VAL A 262 -1.69 -18.31 13.83
C VAL A 262 -1.84 -18.81 15.29
N ALA A 263 -0.75 -18.79 16.06
CA ALA A 263 -0.76 -19.19 17.48
C ALA A 263 -1.57 -18.24 18.39
N GLU A 264 -1.79 -16.99 17.97
CA GLU A 264 -2.57 -15.98 18.71
C GLU A 264 -4.07 -15.99 18.33
N VAL A 265 -4.48 -16.92 17.46
CA VAL A 265 -5.89 -17.13 17.12
C VAL A 265 -6.61 -17.84 18.26
N VAL A 266 -7.69 -17.23 18.74
CA VAL A 266 -8.51 -17.71 19.85
C VAL A 266 -9.90 -18.11 19.35
N ALA A 267 -10.64 -18.86 20.18
CA ALA A 267 -11.98 -19.34 19.83
C ALA A 267 -12.96 -18.22 19.44
N ALA A 268 -12.82 -17.01 20.00
CA ALA A 268 -13.66 -15.86 19.67
C ALA A 268 -13.49 -15.39 18.21
N ASP A 269 -12.30 -15.56 17.63
CA ASP A 269 -12.03 -15.10 16.25
C ASP A 269 -12.83 -15.89 15.21
N TYR A 270 -13.20 -17.14 15.51
CA TYR A 270 -13.98 -18.00 14.62
C TYR A 270 -15.37 -17.43 14.31
N ALA A 271 -15.83 -16.42 15.06
CA ALA A 271 -17.01 -15.65 14.71
C ALA A 271 -16.87 -14.93 13.36
N GLY A 272 -15.65 -14.55 12.97
CA GLY A 272 -15.31 -13.87 11.73
C GLY A 272 -15.14 -14.76 10.50
N LEU A 273 -15.31 -16.08 10.62
CA LEU A 273 -15.26 -16.99 9.47
C LEU A 273 -16.50 -16.87 8.55
N PRO A 274 -16.36 -17.19 7.26
CA PRO A 274 -17.50 -17.30 6.36
C PRO A 274 -18.57 -18.26 6.89
N GLY A 275 -19.85 -17.88 6.73
CA GLY A 275 -20.99 -18.61 7.29
C GLY A 275 -20.98 -20.13 7.01
N PRO A 276 -20.81 -20.58 5.76
CA PRO A 276 -20.76 -22.01 5.42
C PRO A 276 -19.62 -22.76 6.12
N VAL A 277 -18.42 -22.17 6.14
CA VAL A 277 -17.24 -22.75 6.79
C VAL A 277 -17.47 -22.92 8.29
N ARG A 278 -18.00 -21.88 8.93
CA ARG A 278 -18.34 -21.89 10.36
C ARG A 278 -19.36 -22.97 10.69
N GLN A 279 -20.38 -23.17 9.84
CA GLN A 279 -21.40 -24.21 10.04
C GLN A 279 -20.79 -25.61 10.00
N VAL A 280 -19.93 -25.91 9.03
CA VAL A 280 -19.24 -27.21 8.90
C VAL A 280 -18.39 -27.52 10.13
N LEU A 281 -17.63 -26.54 10.62
CA LEU A 281 -16.82 -26.70 11.83
C LEU A 281 -17.69 -26.91 13.09
N MET A 282 -18.81 -26.21 13.21
CA MET A 282 -19.70 -26.33 14.38
C MET A 282 -20.53 -27.62 14.38
N ALA A 283 -20.92 -28.13 13.21
CA ALA A 283 -21.76 -29.33 13.08
C ALA A 283 -21.12 -30.59 13.71
N GLY A 284 -19.81 -30.77 13.58
CA GLY A 284 -19.11 -31.92 14.19
C GLY A 284 -18.93 -31.83 15.72
N ARG A 285 -18.84 -30.62 16.30
CA ARG A 285 -18.69 -30.44 17.76
C ARG A 285 -19.95 -30.81 18.55
N ALA A 286 -21.12 -30.76 17.91
CA ALA A 286 -22.39 -31.17 18.52
C ALA A 286 -22.60 -32.69 18.51
N ALA A 287 -21.92 -33.41 17.60
CA ALA A 287 -21.97 -34.86 17.51
C ALA A 287 -21.07 -35.54 18.55
N ASP A 288 -19.88 -34.98 18.82
CA ASP A 288 -18.94 -35.51 19.82
C ASP A 288 -19.42 -35.36 21.27
N ARG A 289 -20.26 -34.37 21.58
CA ARG A 289 -20.83 -34.21 22.94
C ARG A 289 -21.96 -35.20 23.27
N ARG A 290 -22.34 -36.08 22.33
CA ARG A 290 -23.41 -37.09 22.51
C ARG A 290 -22.87 -38.53 22.53
N ARG A 291 -21.55 -38.70 22.56
CA ARG A 291 -20.88 -39.98 22.85
C ARG A 291 -20.19 -39.90 24.20
#